data_AF-A0A506PQ38-F1
#
_entry.id   AF-A0A506PQ38-F1
#
_cell.length_a   1.000
_cell.length_b   1.000
_cell.length_c   1.000
_cell.angle_alpha   90.00
_cell.angle_beta   90.00
_cell.angle_gamma   90.00
#
_symmetry.space_group_name_H-M   'P 1'
#
loop_
_entity.id
_entity.type
_entity.pdbx_description
1 polymer ?
#
loop_
_entity_poly.entity_id
_entity_poly.type
_entity_poly.pdbx_seq_one_letter_code
_entity_poly.pdbx_strand_id
1 'polypeptide(L)'
;MKYKVLYILIFVFFVNLTLHAQRGIRIAYIDTEYILQNVPEYQEANAQLDKKVQEWKSEIDKKLSVIATKKQELEAERILLTKELYEERLEDIQIEENEVLDYQQKRFGPEGDYIAQKNQLVQPIQDQIFATVQEIAESRNYDFIFDKSADLTMLFSAKQYDVSEFVLRSITRSATRKQAQTKEERRAAEDEELVPEINTAKEERELALAEKKAAREKEIEARRQQQLEEREAAKAAAEARRQQILEERAKAREAKSGNKSGDASETVNKKEESTEKSAKELMEEQRAQKLKEREALRQKAVEVKQGTNPPALKEDSEVKGEEKTDSTAVEETKTPQQLMEEERQRKLKEREEKRQAVLNPKKQESDSKTEEKNEKASDSTKAEKPMTAQEKMEAERQKKIEEREQRRKELEERKQKILEERKKQREQQEAEKKTDTTKNNN
;
A
#
# COMPACT_ATOMS: atom_id res chain seq x y z
N MET A 1 17.86 56.21 -33.78
CA MET A 1 17.58 55.77 -32.40
C MET A 1 16.45 54.74 -32.31
N LYS A 2 15.31 54.92 -33.01
CA LYS A 2 14.12 54.04 -32.90
C LYS A 2 14.38 52.56 -33.19
N TYR A 3 15.15 52.23 -34.24
CA TYR A 3 15.46 50.82 -34.57
C TYR A 3 16.44 50.16 -33.58
N LYS A 4 17.35 50.93 -32.97
CA LYS A 4 18.32 50.40 -31.99
C LYS A 4 17.63 49.93 -30.69
N VAL A 5 16.60 50.65 -30.25
CA VAL A 5 15.77 50.26 -29.09
C VAL A 5 14.94 49.01 -29.41
N LEU A 6 14.42 48.88 -30.63
CA LEU A 6 13.68 47.70 -31.08
C LEU A 6 14.55 46.44 -31.10
N TYR A 7 15.80 46.52 -31.59
CA TYR A 7 16.73 45.38 -31.57
C TYR A 7 17.11 44.95 -30.15
N ILE A 8 17.27 45.90 -29.22
CA ILE A 8 17.54 45.59 -27.80
C ILE A 8 16.32 44.90 -27.17
N LEU A 9 15.10 45.35 -27.46
CA LEU A 9 13.88 44.77 -26.91
C LEU A 9 13.63 43.35 -27.44
N ILE A 10 13.91 43.11 -28.73
CA ILE A 10 13.88 41.78 -29.34
C ILE A 10 14.96 40.88 -28.73
N PHE A 11 16.19 41.37 -28.56
CA PHE A 11 17.26 40.60 -27.94
C PHE A 11 16.92 40.21 -26.50
N VAL A 12 16.39 41.14 -25.69
CA VAL A 12 15.93 40.86 -24.33
C VAL A 12 14.78 39.85 -24.33
N PHE A 13 13.84 39.92 -25.27
CA PHE A 13 12.77 38.93 -25.40
C PHE A 13 13.30 37.53 -25.74
N PHE A 14 14.25 37.42 -26.68
CA PHE A 14 14.88 36.14 -27.03
C PHE A 14 15.73 35.55 -25.90
N VAL A 15 16.41 36.39 -25.10
CA VAL A 15 17.14 35.93 -23.90
C VAL A 15 16.20 35.45 -22.80
N ASN A 16 15.00 36.02 -22.68
CA ASN A 16 14.00 35.51 -21.73
C ASN A 16 13.39 34.17 -22.19
N LEU A 17 13.26 33.93 -23.50
CA LEU A 17 12.79 32.64 -24.02
C LEU A 17 13.78 31.48 -23.75
N THR A 18 15.09 31.74 -23.75
CA THR A 18 16.08 30.68 -23.51
C THR A 18 16.14 30.21 -22.04
N LEU A 19 15.72 31.04 -21.09
CA LEU A 19 15.73 30.72 -19.65
C LEU A 19 14.61 29.75 -19.22
N HIS A 20 13.52 29.64 -19.98
CA HIS A 20 12.42 28.70 -19.67
C HIS A 20 12.58 27.31 -20.30
N ALA A 21 13.55 27.12 -21.20
CA ALA A 21 13.76 25.86 -21.92
C ALA A 21 14.67 24.86 -21.17
N GLN A 22 15.37 25.29 -20.12
CA GLN A 22 16.29 24.44 -19.35
C GLN A 22 15.59 23.81 -18.13
N ARG A 23 14.50 23.05 -18.34
CA ARG A 23 14.07 22.11 -17.28
C ARG A 23 15.07 20.96 -17.27
N GLY A 24 15.97 20.96 -16.30
CA GLY A 24 16.87 19.84 -16.07
C GLY A 24 16.08 18.57 -15.75
N ILE A 25 16.55 17.42 -16.24
CA ILE A 25 15.96 16.11 -15.96
C ILE A 25 16.04 15.86 -14.45
N ARG A 26 14.91 15.60 -13.81
CA ARG A 26 14.85 15.28 -12.38
C ARG A 26 14.93 13.77 -12.21
N ILE A 27 16.07 13.32 -11.67
CA ILE A 27 16.36 11.91 -11.43
C ILE A 27 16.35 11.66 -9.92
N ALA A 28 15.70 10.58 -9.50
CA ALA A 28 15.79 10.04 -8.15
C ALA A 28 16.20 8.56 -8.20
N TYR A 29 16.57 8.02 -7.05
CA TYR A 29 16.81 6.59 -6.90
C TYR A 29 16.15 6.03 -5.64
N ILE A 30 15.88 4.73 -5.68
CA ILE A 30 15.34 3.95 -4.58
C ILE A 30 16.19 2.71 -4.36
N ASP A 31 16.15 2.17 -3.15
CA ASP A 31 16.73 0.89 -2.78
C ASP A 31 15.59 -0.04 -2.34
N THR A 32 15.06 -0.81 -3.28
CA THR A 32 13.91 -1.69 -3.03
C THR A 32 14.23 -2.76 -2.00
N GLU A 33 15.43 -3.35 -2.02
CA GLU A 33 15.85 -4.35 -1.04
C GLU A 33 15.89 -3.75 0.37
N TYR A 34 16.45 -2.54 0.52
CA TYR A 34 16.41 -1.83 1.80
C TYR A 34 14.97 -1.56 2.26
N ILE A 35 14.09 -1.10 1.37
CA ILE A 35 12.68 -0.85 1.73
C ILE A 35 12.02 -2.15 2.18
N LEU A 36 12.14 -3.23 1.41
CA LEU A 36 11.56 -4.53 1.72
C LEU A 36 12.01 -5.02 3.10
N GLN A 37 13.32 -5.00 3.38
CA GLN A 37 13.87 -5.44 4.66
C GLN A 37 13.36 -4.65 5.87
N ASN A 38 12.94 -3.40 5.69
CA ASN A 38 12.45 -2.54 6.76
C ASN A 38 10.91 -2.48 6.86
N VAL A 39 10.17 -3.11 5.95
CA VAL A 39 8.70 -3.23 6.05
C VAL A 39 8.35 -4.32 7.07
N PRO A 40 7.58 -4.02 8.14
CA PRO A 40 7.24 -5.01 9.17
C PRO A 40 6.49 -6.24 8.62
N GLU A 41 5.58 -6.03 7.67
CA GLU A 41 4.81 -7.10 7.01
C GLU A 41 5.74 -8.10 6.29
N TYR A 42 6.80 -7.61 5.66
CA TYR A 42 7.80 -8.46 5.02
C TYR A 42 8.61 -9.27 6.04
N GLN A 43 9.02 -8.64 7.15
CA GLN A 43 9.76 -9.31 8.21
C GLN A 43 8.94 -10.44 8.85
N GLU A 44 7.66 -10.20 9.12
CA GLU A 44 6.76 -11.22 9.67
C GLU A 44 6.54 -12.38 8.69
N ALA A 45 6.30 -12.06 7.41
CA ALA A 45 6.14 -13.05 6.36
C ALA A 45 7.39 -13.90 6.16
N ASN A 46 8.57 -13.28 6.14
CA ASN A 46 9.85 -13.98 6.09
C ASN A 46 10.07 -14.87 7.30
N ALA A 47 9.77 -14.39 8.51
CA ALA A 47 9.90 -15.20 9.73
C ALA A 47 8.98 -16.44 9.70
N GLN A 48 7.79 -16.34 9.10
CA GLN A 48 6.90 -17.48 8.89
C GLN A 48 7.43 -18.44 7.83
N LEU A 49 7.98 -17.92 6.73
CA LEU A 49 8.60 -18.73 5.68
C LEU A 49 9.82 -19.47 6.21
N ASP A 50 10.67 -18.82 6.99
CA ASP A 50 11.87 -19.40 7.59
C ASP A 50 11.54 -20.56 8.54
N LYS A 51 10.43 -20.46 9.30
CA LYS A 51 9.93 -21.58 10.12
C LYS A 51 9.59 -22.79 9.24
N LYS A 52 8.86 -22.60 8.14
CA LYS A 52 8.55 -23.70 7.20
C LYS A 52 9.81 -24.29 6.56
N VAL A 53 10.77 -23.44 6.21
CA VAL A 53 12.06 -23.87 5.67
C VAL A 53 12.81 -24.74 6.68
N GLN A 54 12.81 -24.36 7.95
CA GLN A 54 13.39 -25.17 9.03
C GLN A 54 12.67 -26.51 9.20
N GLU A 55 11.34 -26.53 9.13
CA GLU A 55 10.54 -27.76 9.16
C GLU A 55 10.90 -28.70 8.00
N TRP A 56 10.93 -28.21 6.77
CA TRP A 56 11.31 -29.01 5.60
C TRP A 56 12.74 -29.53 5.67
N LYS A 57 13.68 -28.70 6.14
CA LYS A 57 15.06 -29.14 6.40
C LYS A 57 15.12 -30.27 7.42
N SER A 58 14.41 -30.11 8.55
CA SER A 58 14.32 -31.15 9.58
C SER A 58 13.71 -32.45 9.05
N GLU A 59 12.69 -32.37 8.20
CA GLU A 59 12.10 -33.54 7.55
C GLU A 59 13.07 -34.25 6.60
N ILE A 60 13.83 -33.49 5.81
CA ILE A 60 14.86 -34.04 4.93
C ILE A 60 15.95 -34.72 5.76
N ASP A 61 16.45 -34.06 6.79
CA ASP A 61 17.50 -34.61 7.67
C ASP A 61 17.04 -35.91 8.36
N LYS A 62 15.79 -35.96 8.82
CA LYS A 62 15.19 -37.18 9.38
C LYS A 62 15.14 -38.31 8.35
N LYS A 63 14.67 -38.04 7.13
CA LYS A 63 14.61 -39.04 6.06
C LYS A 63 15.99 -39.55 5.67
N LEU A 64 16.97 -38.64 5.55
CA LEU A 64 18.37 -39.01 5.27
C LEU A 64 18.97 -39.85 6.39
N SER A 65 18.69 -39.52 7.66
CA SER A 65 19.12 -40.34 8.80
C SER A 65 18.53 -41.74 8.77
N VAL A 66 17.24 -41.88 8.42
CA VAL A 66 16.58 -43.20 8.30
C VAL A 66 17.21 -44.02 7.18
N ILE A 67 17.47 -43.41 6.01
CA ILE A 67 18.15 -44.06 4.88
C ILE A 67 19.56 -44.50 5.28
N ALA A 68 20.31 -43.67 6.00
CA ALA A 68 21.65 -44.01 6.48
C ALA A 68 21.62 -45.23 7.41
N THR A 69 20.68 -45.29 8.35
CA THR A 69 20.49 -46.45 9.23
C THR A 69 20.13 -47.71 8.43
N LYS A 70 19.19 -47.62 7.47
CA LYS A 70 18.81 -48.75 6.61
C LYS A 70 19.99 -49.29 5.79
N LYS A 71 20.87 -48.42 5.31
CA LYS A 71 22.10 -48.82 4.62
C LYS A 71 23.05 -49.58 5.53
N GLN A 72 23.26 -49.08 6.75
CA GLN A 72 24.09 -49.75 7.75
C GLN A 72 23.53 -51.12 8.14
N GLU A 73 22.22 -51.23 8.33
CA GLU A 73 21.53 -52.50 8.61
C GLU A 73 21.68 -53.48 7.43
N LEU A 74 21.52 -53.01 6.19
CA LEU A 74 21.69 -53.84 4.99
C LEU A 74 23.14 -54.37 4.87
N GLU A 75 24.14 -53.55 5.19
CA GLU A 75 25.55 -53.97 5.21
C GLU A 75 25.84 -55.00 6.30
N ALA A 76 25.30 -54.80 7.50
CA ALA A 76 25.48 -55.74 8.63
C ALA A 76 24.78 -57.09 8.37
N GLU A 77 23.59 -57.07 7.78
CA GLU A 77 22.82 -58.27 7.46
C GLU A 77 23.26 -58.96 6.17
N ARG A 78 24.16 -58.37 5.37
CA ARG A 78 24.57 -58.86 4.04
C ARG A 78 24.94 -60.34 4.00
N ILE A 79 25.63 -60.85 5.03
CA ILE A 79 26.08 -62.25 5.11
C ILE A 79 24.91 -63.21 5.36
N LEU A 80 23.84 -62.73 5.99
CA LEU A 80 22.65 -63.50 6.36
C LEU A 80 21.57 -63.48 5.26
N LEU A 81 21.68 -62.59 4.28
CA LEU A 81 20.70 -62.39 3.22
C LEU A 81 21.03 -63.20 1.96
N THR A 82 20.00 -63.63 1.22
CA THR A 82 20.15 -64.16 -0.13
C THR A 82 20.40 -63.01 -1.11
N LYS A 83 21.05 -63.29 -2.24
CA LYS A 83 21.35 -62.27 -3.26
C LYS A 83 20.10 -61.52 -3.74
N GLU A 84 19.00 -62.24 -3.97
CA GLU A 84 17.71 -61.68 -4.39
C GLU A 84 17.14 -60.67 -3.35
N LEU A 85 17.16 -61.04 -2.07
CA LEU A 85 16.63 -60.20 -0.98
C LEU A 85 17.52 -58.98 -0.71
N TYR A 86 18.82 -59.09 -0.95
CA TYR A 86 19.75 -57.97 -0.87
C TYR A 86 19.48 -56.95 -1.99
N GLU A 87 19.28 -57.42 -3.23
CA GLU A 87 18.97 -56.55 -4.38
C GLU A 87 17.64 -55.83 -4.19
N GLU A 88 16.59 -56.49 -3.70
CA GLU A 88 15.30 -55.88 -3.40
C GLU A 88 15.42 -54.75 -2.36
N ARG A 89 16.09 -55.01 -1.22
CA ARG A 89 16.28 -53.98 -0.19
C ARG A 89 17.15 -52.81 -0.68
N LEU A 90 18.12 -53.08 -1.54
CA LEU A 90 18.93 -52.03 -2.14
C LEU A 90 18.10 -51.15 -3.09
N GLU A 91 17.20 -51.76 -3.87
CA GLU A 91 16.24 -51.04 -4.71
C GLU A 91 15.30 -50.19 -3.85
N ASP A 92 14.76 -50.73 -2.75
CA ASP A 92 13.92 -49.98 -1.81
C ASP A 92 14.65 -48.75 -1.24
N ILE A 93 15.90 -48.92 -0.81
CA ILE A 93 16.73 -47.80 -0.33
C ILE A 93 16.94 -46.76 -1.44
N GLN A 94 17.23 -47.19 -2.67
CA GLN A 94 17.39 -46.27 -3.81
C GLN A 94 16.11 -45.50 -4.12
N ILE A 95 14.95 -46.14 -3.99
CA ILE A 95 13.65 -45.46 -4.16
C ILE A 95 13.46 -44.39 -3.09
N GLU A 96 13.72 -44.72 -1.83
CA GLU A 96 13.63 -43.75 -0.73
C GLU A 96 14.60 -42.58 -0.92
N GLU A 97 15.82 -42.83 -1.42
CA GLU A 97 16.78 -41.78 -1.78
C GLU A 97 16.25 -40.87 -2.87
N ASN A 98 15.71 -41.44 -3.95
CA ASN A 98 15.11 -40.68 -5.03
C ASN A 98 13.89 -39.89 -4.54
N GLU A 99 13.08 -40.42 -3.62
CA GLU A 99 11.97 -39.71 -3.01
C GLU A 99 12.43 -38.50 -2.19
N VAL A 100 13.54 -38.62 -1.45
CA VAL A 100 14.13 -37.48 -0.73
C VAL A 100 14.66 -36.43 -1.68
N LEU A 101 15.32 -36.83 -2.78
CA LEU A 101 15.79 -35.91 -3.80
C LEU A 101 14.63 -35.19 -4.50
N ASP A 102 13.58 -35.93 -4.88
CA ASP A 102 12.35 -35.37 -5.43
C ASP A 102 11.70 -34.40 -4.44
N TYR A 103 11.66 -34.74 -3.16
CA TYR A 103 11.14 -33.86 -2.12
C TYR A 103 11.95 -32.57 -2.01
N GLN A 104 13.28 -32.69 -1.97
CA GLN A 104 14.19 -31.55 -1.93
C GLN A 104 14.01 -30.65 -3.16
N GLN A 105 13.90 -31.23 -4.36
CA GLN A 105 13.68 -30.50 -5.61
C GLN A 105 12.30 -29.81 -5.63
N LYS A 106 11.25 -30.46 -5.14
CA LYS A 106 9.91 -29.87 -5.04
C LYS A 106 9.86 -28.70 -4.05
N ARG A 107 10.61 -28.77 -2.94
CA ARG A 107 10.63 -27.69 -1.94
C ARG A 107 11.60 -26.56 -2.30
N PHE A 108 12.83 -26.89 -2.71
CA PHE A 108 13.94 -25.95 -2.86
C PHE A 108 14.46 -25.80 -4.30
N GLY A 109 13.83 -26.46 -5.27
CA GLY A 109 14.17 -26.28 -6.68
C GLY A 109 13.83 -24.88 -7.21
N PRO A 110 14.21 -24.56 -8.46
CA PRO A 110 13.95 -23.25 -9.08
C PRO A 110 12.46 -22.88 -9.13
N GLU A 111 11.61 -23.87 -9.40
CA GLU A 111 10.14 -23.79 -9.38
C GLU A 111 9.55 -24.42 -8.10
N GLY A 112 10.36 -24.53 -7.05
CA GLY A 112 9.97 -25.17 -5.81
C GLY A 112 9.07 -24.29 -4.95
N ASP A 113 8.42 -24.92 -3.97
CA ASP A 113 7.49 -24.25 -3.04
C ASP A 113 8.13 -23.07 -2.30
N TYR A 114 9.43 -23.14 -1.98
CA TYR A 114 10.15 -22.06 -1.33
C TYR A 114 10.18 -20.78 -2.18
N ILE A 115 10.58 -20.89 -3.46
CA ILE A 115 10.66 -19.75 -4.37
C ILE A 115 9.26 -19.24 -4.69
N ALA A 116 8.29 -20.14 -4.92
CA ALA A 116 6.91 -19.77 -5.15
C ALA A 116 6.30 -18.98 -3.97
N GLN A 117 6.48 -19.47 -2.74
CA GLN A 117 6.00 -18.77 -1.54
C GLN A 117 6.75 -17.45 -1.32
N LYS A 118 8.07 -17.43 -1.50
CA LYS A 118 8.86 -16.19 -1.41
C LYS A 118 8.33 -15.13 -2.39
N ASN A 119 8.13 -15.51 -3.65
CA ASN A 119 7.61 -14.60 -4.67
C ASN A 119 6.19 -14.12 -4.34
N GLN A 120 5.32 -15.01 -3.88
CA GLN A 120 3.95 -14.67 -3.47
C GLN A 120 3.91 -13.67 -2.30
N LEU A 121 4.87 -13.73 -1.38
CA LEU A 121 4.97 -12.81 -0.25
C LEU A 121 5.61 -11.46 -0.66
N VAL A 122 6.61 -11.50 -1.53
CA VAL A 122 7.35 -10.32 -1.98
C VAL A 122 6.52 -9.47 -2.97
N GLN A 123 5.83 -10.12 -3.90
CA GLN A 123 5.08 -9.46 -4.99
C GLN A 123 4.10 -8.38 -4.52
N PRO A 124 3.18 -8.63 -3.55
CA PRO A 124 2.24 -7.60 -3.13
C PRO A 124 2.93 -6.38 -2.49
N ILE A 125 4.09 -6.56 -1.87
CA ILE A 125 4.86 -5.48 -1.27
C ILE A 125 5.59 -4.70 -2.36
N GLN A 126 6.13 -5.38 -3.37
CA GLN A 126 6.70 -4.72 -4.56
C GLN A 126 5.65 -3.89 -5.31
N ASP A 127 4.43 -4.41 -5.47
CA ASP A 127 3.33 -3.66 -6.09
C ASP A 127 2.98 -2.40 -5.29
N GLN A 128 3.00 -2.47 -3.95
CA GLN A 128 2.81 -1.30 -3.07
C GLN A 128 3.96 -0.30 -3.19
N ILE A 129 5.21 -0.77 -3.24
CA ILE A 129 6.39 0.08 -3.48
C ILE A 129 6.24 0.80 -4.82
N PHE A 130 5.91 0.08 -5.89
CA PHE A 130 5.75 0.64 -7.21
C PHE A 130 4.66 1.73 -7.26
N ALA A 131 3.49 1.46 -6.68
CA ALA A 131 2.41 2.44 -6.60
C ALA A 131 2.81 3.70 -5.81
N THR A 132 3.51 3.52 -4.69
CA THR A 132 4.01 4.63 -3.86
C THR A 132 5.06 5.45 -4.60
N VAL A 133 5.97 4.79 -5.30
CA VAL A 133 7.00 5.42 -6.13
C VAL A 133 6.37 6.23 -7.25
N GLN A 134 5.30 5.73 -7.88
CA GLN A 134 4.56 6.48 -8.89
C GLN A 134 3.94 7.76 -8.31
N GLU A 135 3.31 7.69 -7.14
CA GLU A 135 2.74 8.85 -6.45
C GLU A 135 3.81 9.91 -6.11
N ILE A 136 4.99 9.46 -5.70
CA ILE A 136 6.15 10.33 -5.41
C ILE A 136 6.68 10.96 -6.68
N ALA A 137 6.80 10.16 -7.75
CA ALA A 137 7.24 10.63 -9.05
C ALA A 137 6.33 11.75 -9.54
N GLU A 138 5.00 11.59 -9.45
CA GLU A 138 4.03 12.61 -9.85
C GLU A 138 4.06 13.85 -8.94
N SER A 139 4.01 13.66 -7.61
CA SER A 139 3.95 14.76 -6.64
C SER A 139 5.20 15.65 -6.66
N ARG A 140 6.39 15.05 -6.73
CA ARG A 140 7.67 15.77 -6.81
C ARG A 140 8.14 16.02 -8.24
N ASN A 141 7.38 15.52 -9.21
CA ASN A 141 7.61 15.57 -10.66
C ASN A 141 9.01 15.10 -11.06
N TYR A 142 9.43 13.94 -10.56
CA TYR A 142 10.61 13.24 -11.07
C TYR A 142 10.31 12.67 -12.46
N ASP A 143 11.27 12.77 -13.37
CA ASP A 143 11.16 12.23 -14.72
C ASP A 143 11.62 10.76 -14.76
N PHE A 144 12.61 10.41 -13.92
CA PHE A 144 13.13 9.05 -13.80
C PHE A 144 13.39 8.68 -12.35
N ILE A 145 13.06 7.44 -11.99
CA ILE A 145 13.41 6.83 -10.70
C ILE A 145 14.12 5.51 -10.99
N PHE A 146 15.34 5.36 -10.50
CA PHE A 146 16.14 4.16 -10.68
C PHE A 146 16.18 3.33 -9.41
N ASP A 147 16.01 2.02 -9.53
CA ASP A 147 16.26 1.09 -8.43
C ASP A 147 17.73 0.70 -8.38
N LYS A 148 18.38 0.91 -7.24
CA LYS A 148 19.76 0.52 -6.95
C LYS A 148 19.89 -0.99 -6.75
N SER A 149 18.81 -1.67 -6.36
CA SER A 149 18.76 -3.13 -6.21
C SER A 149 18.68 -3.86 -7.55
N ALA A 150 18.37 -3.15 -8.65
CA ALA A 150 18.38 -3.70 -9.99
C ALA A 150 19.81 -3.88 -10.53
N ASP A 151 19.96 -4.61 -11.64
CA ASP A 151 21.25 -4.92 -12.30
C ASP A 151 22.07 -3.68 -12.75
N LEU A 152 21.56 -2.47 -12.55
CA LEU A 152 22.27 -1.24 -12.85
C LEU A 152 23.32 -0.95 -11.77
N THR A 153 24.60 -1.15 -12.11
CA THR A 153 25.71 -0.86 -11.18
C THR A 153 25.88 0.65 -10.99
N MET A 154 25.34 1.18 -9.88
CA MET A 154 25.50 2.57 -9.47
C MET A 154 26.75 2.71 -8.58
N LEU A 155 27.79 3.38 -9.08
CA LEU A 155 29.05 3.55 -8.34
C LEU A 155 28.97 4.58 -7.21
N PHE A 156 28.21 5.65 -7.43
CA PHE A 156 28.03 6.72 -6.45
C PHE A 156 26.70 7.42 -6.69
N SER A 157 26.03 7.77 -5.61
CA SER A 157 24.85 8.62 -5.63
C SER A 157 24.86 9.57 -4.44
N ALA A 158 24.41 10.80 -4.67
CA ALA A 158 24.26 11.78 -3.60
C ALA A 158 22.95 11.51 -2.85
N LYS A 159 23.01 11.46 -1.52
CA LYS A 159 21.85 11.16 -0.63
C LYS A 159 20.62 12.03 -0.89
N GLN A 160 20.79 13.24 -1.42
CA GLN A 160 19.70 14.15 -1.78
C GLN A 160 18.75 13.62 -2.87
N TYR A 161 19.20 12.66 -3.68
CA TYR A 161 18.38 12.03 -4.72
C TYR A 161 17.78 10.68 -4.26
N ASP A 162 18.06 10.27 -3.03
CA ASP A 162 17.49 9.08 -2.41
C ASP A 162 16.06 9.37 -1.95
N VAL A 163 15.10 8.62 -2.48
CA VAL A 163 13.69 8.71 -2.03
C VAL A 163 13.25 7.46 -1.26
N SER A 164 14.18 6.54 -0.94
CA SER A 164 13.87 5.26 -0.27
C SER A 164 13.21 5.46 1.09
N GLU A 165 13.74 6.35 1.92
CA GLU A 165 13.17 6.69 3.23
C GLU A 165 11.76 7.27 3.13
N PHE A 166 11.51 8.06 2.09
CA PHE A 166 10.19 8.65 1.88
C PHE A 166 9.18 7.58 1.45
N VAL A 167 9.59 6.66 0.57
CA VAL A 167 8.79 5.50 0.16
C VAL A 167 8.49 4.60 1.35
N LEU A 168 9.52 4.18 2.10
CA LEU A 168 9.38 3.33 3.28
C LEU A 168 8.39 3.93 4.29
N ARG A 169 8.52 5.22 4.58
CA ARG A 169 7.60 5.93 5.47
C ARG A 169 6.17 5.95 4.93
N SER A 170 5.99 6.21 3.64
CA SER A 170 4.66 6.23 3.03
C SER A 170 3.98 4.86 3.11
N ILE A 171 4.73 3.78 2.84
CA ILE A 171 4.24 2.40 2.94
C ILE A 171 3.88 2.07 4.39
N THR A 172 4.79 2.31 5.33
CA THR A 172 4.54 2.07 6.76
C THR A 172 3.34 2.87 7.26
N ARG A 173 3.22 4.15 6.90
CA ARG A 173 2.06 4.98 7.23
C ARG A 173 0.76 4.42 6.65
N SER A 174 0.79 3.98 5.40
CA SER A 174 -0.37 3.36 4.76
C SER A 174 -0.78 2.05 5.45
N ALA A 175 0.19 1.26 5.89
CA ALA A 175 -0.02 0.03 6.66
C ALA A 175 -0.59 0.32 8.06
N THR A 176 0.01 1.25 8.82
CA THR A 176 -0.48 1.68 10.13
C THR A 176 -1.89 2.25 10.03
N ARG A 177 -2.20 3.02 8.98
CA ARG A 177 -3.56 3.53 8.73
C ARG A 177 -4.57 2.43 8.44
N LYS A 178 -4.18 1.37 7.71
CA LYS A 178 -5.04 0.20 7.45
C LYS A 178 -5.26 -0.62 8.73
N GLN A 179 -4.26 -0.68 9.61
CA GLN A 179 -4.31 -1.40 10.89
C GLN A 179 -5.05 -0.61 11.99
N ALA A 180 -5.11 0.72 11.89
CA ALA A 180 -5.83 1.59 12.83
C ALA A 180 -7.36 1.38 12.75
N GLN A 181 -7.92 0.77 13.80
CA GLN A 181 -9.34 0.45 13.89
C GLN A 181 -10.16 1.62 14.43
N THR A 182 -9.55 2.54 15.17
CA THR A 182 -10.24 3.70 15.75
C THR A 182 -9.89 5.02 15.04
N LYS A 183 -10.83 5.97 15.07
CA LYS A 183 -10.68 7.30 14.44
C LYS A 183 -9.56 8.14 15.08
N GLU A 184 -9.22 7.86 16.34
CA GLU A 184 -8.17 8.56 17.09
C GLU A 184 -6.78 8.06 16.71
N GLU A 185 -6.59 6.75 16.56
CA GLU A 185 -5.34 6.15 16.04
C GLU A 185 -5.04 6.59 14.59
N ARG A 186 -6.08 6.74 13.76
CA ARG A 186 -5.92 7.28 12.39
C ARG A 186 -5.45 8.72 12.36
N ARG A 187 -5.91 9.55 13.32
CA ARG A 187 -5.49 10.94 13.46
C ARG A 187 -4.08 11.04 14.02
N ALA A 188 -3.74 10.22 15.01
CA ALA A 188 -2.37 10.13 15.52
C ALA A 188 -1.37 9.70 14.42
N ALA A 189 -1.71 8.73 13.58
CA ALA A 189 -0.89 8.33 12.42
C ALA A 189 -0.88 9.38 11.27
N GLU A 190 -1.82 10.33 11.28
CA GLU A 190 -1.80 11.48 10.38
C GLU A 190 -0.86 12.58 10.89
N ASP A 191 -0.81 12.76 12.22
CA ASP A 191 -0.10 13.83 12.93
C ASP A 191 1.34 13.46 13.31
N GLU A 192 1.71 12.17 13.33
CA GLU A 192 3.08 11.69 13.58
C GLU A 192 4.00 11.98 12.37
N GLU A 193 4.59 13.16 12.42
CA GLU A 193 5.77 13.62 11.67
C GLU A 193 5.62 13.84 10.16
N LEU A 194 5.03 15.00 9.83
CA LEU A 194 5.60 15.87 8.80
C LEU A 194 7.08 16.12 9.17
N VAL A 195 8.01 15.43 8.51
CA VAL A 195 9.40 15.94 8.44
C VAL A 195 9.27 17.39 7.97
N PRO A 196 9.91 18.35 8.65
CA PRO A 196 10.07 19.68 8.09
C PRO A 196 10.77 19.49 6.74
N GLU A 197 10.02 19.56 5.64
CA GLU A 197 10.62 19.86 4.36
C GLU A 197 11.29 21.21 4.57
N ILE A 198 12.63 21.21 4.59
CA ILE A 198 13.45 22.41 4.51
C ILE A 198 13.22 22.98 3.11
N ASN A 199 12.05 23.58 2.92
CA ASN A 199 11.75 24.49 1.85
C ASN A 199 12.00 25.86 2.45
N THR A 200 13.24 26.34 2.34
CA THR A 200 13.69 27.67 2.84
C THR A 200 12.73 28.78 2.45
N ALA A 201 12.08 28.66 1.28
CA ALA A 201 11.07 29.59 0.79
C ALA A 201 9.76 29.65 1.62
N LYS A 202 9.39 28.59 2.34
CA LYS A 202 8.23 28.60 3.26
C LYS A 202 8.59 29.22 4.60
N GLU A 203 9.77 28.93 5.15
CA GLU A 203 10.25 29.52 6.39
C GLU A 203 10.43 31.05 6.28
N GLU A 204 10.99 31.54 5.16
CA GLU A 204 11.09 32.97 4.88
C GLU A 204 9.72 33.65 4.79
N ARG A 205 8.72 32.96 4.22
CA ARG A 205 7.35 33.46 4.12
C ARG A 205 6.65 33.48 5.46
N GLU A 206 6.89 32.49 6.31
CA GLU A 206 6.33 32.42 7.66
C GLU A 206 6.95 33.46 8.60
N LEU A 207 8.27 33.66 8.53
CA LEU A 207 8.96 34.75 9.23
C LEU A 207 8.44 36.12 8.80
N ALA A 208 8.30 36.37 7.49
CA ALA A 208 7.74 37.62 6.99
C ALA A 208 6.28 37.85 7.42
N LEU A 209 5.49 36.78 7.57
CA LEU A 209 4.12 36.87 8.08
C LEU A 209 4.09 37.09 9.61
N ALA A 210 5.00 36.46 10.36
CA ALA A 210 5.14 36.65 11.80
C ALA A 210 5.58 38.07 12.15
N GLU A 211 6.56 38.62 11.42
CA GLU A 211 7.01 40.01 11.58
C GLU A 211 5.89 41.01 11.28
N LYS A 212 5.10 40.78 10.22
CA LYS A 212 3.93 41.63 9.91
C LYS A 212 2.86 41.57 10.99
N LYS A 213 2.62 40.41 11.58
CA LYS A 213 1.68 40.27 12.71
C LYS A 213 2.18 41.00 13.95
N ALA A 214 3.45 40.81 14.31
CA ALA A 214 4.07 41.48 15.45
C ALA A 214 4.10 43.01 15.29
N ALA A 215 4.33 43.52 14.07
CA ALA A 215 4.25 44.96 13.79
C ALA A 215 2.82 45.51 13.99
N ARG A 216 1.81 44.79 13.53
CA ARG A 216 0.40 45.16 13.69
C ARG A 216 -0.04 45.12 15.16
N GLU A 217 0.42 44.16 15.93
CA GLU A 217 0.15 44.07 17.37
C GLU A 217 0.76 45.24 18.14
N LYS A 218 2.01 45.58 17.87
CA LYS A 218 2.67 46.76 18.46
C LYS A 218 1.95 48.07 18.13
N GLU A 219 1.44 48.21 16.91
CA GLU A 219 0.65 49.38 16.52
C GLU A 219 -0.69 49.45 17.26
N ILE A 220 -1.36 48.32 17.45
CA ILE A 220 -2.61 48.23 18.22
C ILE A 220 -2.35 48.55 19.70
N GLU A 221 -1.27 48.05 20.29
CA GLU A 221 -0.88 48.34 21.67
C GLU A 221 -0.52 49.80 21.88
N ALA A 222 0.25 50.40 20.97
CA ALA A 222 0.58 51.83 21.01
C ALA A 222 -0.70 52.69 20.93
N ARG A 223 -1.64 52.34 20.04
CA ARG A 223 -2.94 53.01 19.94
C ARG A 223 -3.77 52.87 21.22
N ARG A 224 -3.70 51.71 21.88
CA ARG A 224 -4.38 51.45 23.16
C ARG A 224 -3.78 52.28 24.29
N GLN A 225 -2.46 52.43 24.33
CA GLN A 225 -1.77 53.27 25.31
C GLN A 225 -2.12 54.75 25.12
N GLN A 226 -2.09 55.27 23.89
CA GLN A 226 -2.52 56.63 23.58
C GLN A 226 -3.97 56.90 24.05
N GLN A 227 -4.89 55.96 23.83
CA GLN A 227 -6.26 56.10 24.31
C GLN A 227 -6.39 56.09 25.84
N LEU A 228 -5.50 55.39 26.55
CA LEU A 228 -5.48 55.39 28.01
C LEU A 228 -4.94 56.73 28.52
N GLU A 229 -3.86 57.23 27.94
CA GLU A 229 -3.28 58.54 28.27
C GLU A 229 -4.26 59.69 27.99
N GLU A 230 -4.96 59.67 26.85
CA GLU A 230 -6.01 60.64 26.53
C GLU A 230 -7.16 60.59 27.56
N ARG A 231 -7.55 59.40 28.03
CA ARG A 231 -8.57 59.23 29.06
C ARG A 231 -8.11 59.73 30.43
N GLU A 232 -6.85 59.51 30.78
CA GLU A 232 -6.27 60.01 32.03
C GLU A 232 -6.13 61.53 32.01
N ALA A 233 -5.66 62.11 30.89
CA ALA A 233 -5.62 63.56 30.69
C ALA A 233 -7.02 64.18 30.76
N ALA A 234 -8.03 63.53 30.17
CA ALA A 234 -9.41 63.98 30.26
C ALA A 234 -9.96 63.93 31.70
N LYS A 235 -9.62 62.89 32.48
CA LYS A 235 -9.98 62.81 33.91
C LYS A 235 -9.30 63.91 34.73
N ALA A 236 -7.99 64.12 34.56
CA ALA A 236 -7.25 65.17 35.24
C ALA A 236 -7.80 66.57 34.92
N ALA A 237 -8.14 66.82 33.65
CA ALA A 237 -8.77 68.06 33.23
C ALA A 237 -10.17 68.25 33.84
N ALA A 238 -10.96 67.18 33.96
CA ALA A 238 -12.26 67.22 34.62
C ALA A 238 -12.15 67.47 36.13
N GLU A 239 -11.15 66.88 36.80
CA GLU A 239 -10.86 67.11 38.22
C GLU A 239 -10.38 68.54 38.47
N ALA A 240 -9.50 69.08 37.64
CA ALA A 240 -9.07 70.48 37.70
C ALA A 240 -10.25 71.45 37.53
N ARG A 241 -11.13 71.19 36.54
CA ARG A 241 -12.37 71.97 36.37
C ARG A 241 -13.28 71.87 37.60
N ARG A 242 -13.39 70.69 38.21
CA ARG A 242 -14.18 70.50 39.44
C ARG A 242 -13.59 71.28 40.62
N GLN A 243 -12.27 71.30 40.77
CA GLN A 243 -11.60 72.08 41.82
C GLN A 243 -11.82 73.58 41.63
N GLN A 244 -11.69 74.09 40.40
CA GLN A 244 -11.98 75.50 40.07
C GLN A 244 -13.42 75.88 40.42
N ILE A 245 -14.40 75.03 40.09
CA ILE A 245 -15.82 75.26 40.45
C ILE A 245 -16.03 75.25 41.97
N LEU A 246 -15.33 74.38 42.70
CA LEU A 246 -15.43 74.32 44.16
C LEU A 246 -14.81 75.55 44.82
N GLU A 247 -13.67 76.03 44.33
CA GLU A 247 -13.03 77.27 44.79
C GLU A 247 -13.86 78.51 44.48
N GLU A 248 -14.44 78.59 43.28
CA GLU A 248 -15.34 79.68 42.89
C GLU A 248 -16.60 79.68 43.78
N ARG A 249 -17.17 78.51 44.06
CA ARG A 249 -18.30 78.36 45.00
C ARG A 249 -17.91 78.68 46.44
N ALA A 250 -16.70 78.37 46.88
CA ALA A 250 -16.19 78.71 48.21
C ALA A 250 -16.04 80.24 48.34
N LYS A 251 -15.43 80.91 47.36
CA LYS A 251 -15.33 82.37 47.29
C LYS A 251 -16.72 83.04 47.26
N ALA A 252 -17.67 82.48 46.51
CA ALA A 252 -19.05 82.96 46.49
C ALA A 252 -19.79 82.75 47.83
N ARG A 253 -19.45 81.71 48.60
CA ARG A 253 -19.99 81.46 49.95
C ARG A 253 -19.38 82.40 50.99
N GLU A 254 -18.08 82.68 50.91
CA GLU A 254 -17.42 83.68 51.77
C GLU A 254 -18.01 85.07 51.53
N ALA A 255 -18.24 85.45 50.26
CA ALA A 255 -18.92 86.70 49.89
C ALA A 255 -20.37 86.77 50.42
N LYS A 256 -21.07 85.64 50.53
CA LYS A 256 -22.42 85.56 51.14
C LYS A 256 -22.41 85.49 52.67
N SER A 257 -21.32 85.07 53.31
CA SER A 257 -21.20 85.02 54.77
C SER A 257 -20.95 86.40 55.42
N GLY A 258 -20.58 87.41 54.63
CA GLY A 258 -20.44 88.80 55.06
C GLY A 258 -21.74 89.62 55.04
N ASN A 259 -22.89 89.04 54.68
CA ASN A 259 -24.14 89.79 54.63
C ASN A 259 -25.32 88.95 55.13
N LYS A 260 -25.63 89.06 56.42
CA LYS A 260 -26.80 88.45 57.05
C LYS A 260 -27.63 89.55 57.73
N SER A 261 -28.68 90.02 57.05
CA SER A 261 -29.76 90.86 57.62
C SER A 261 -30.90 91.07 56.61
N GLY A 262 -32.07 90.44 56.88
CA GLY A 262 -33.43 90.80 56.42
C GLY A 262 -33.74 90.65 54.92
N ASP A 263 -34.89 90.21 54.43
CA ASP A 263 -36.20 89.87 55.01
C ASP A 263 -37.06 89.14 53.93
N ALA A 264 -38.05 88.37 54.40
CA ALA A 264 -39.28 87.79 53.79
C ALA A 264 -39.39 87.56 52.26
N SER A 265 -39.67 86.33 51.77
CA SER A 265 -40.99 85.64 51.68
C SER A 265 -42.02 86.43 50.84
N GLU A 266 -42.71 85.97 49.79
CA GLU A 266 -43.18 84.63 49.39
C GLU A 266 -43.88 84.77 48.02
N THR A 267 -43.61 83.90 47.01
CA THR A 267 -44.62 83.36 46.07
C THR A 267 -44.04 82.34 45.07
N VAL A 268 -44.16 81.06 45.43
CA VAL A 268 -44.78 79.96 44.66
C VAL A 268 -44.65 79.97 43.11
N ASN A 269 -43.77 79.08 42.64
CA ASN A 269 -44.08 77.95 41.76
C ASN A 269 -44.83 78.21 40.44
N LYS A 270 -44.10 78.18 39.30
CA LYS A 270 -44.47 77.56 38.00
C LYS A 270 -43.41 77.86 36.93
N LYS A 271 -42.23 77.24 36.99
CA LYS A 271 -41.26 77.31 35.88
C LYS A 271 -40.20 76.20 35.88
N GLU A 272 -40.60 74.95 36.11
CA GLU A 272 -39.71 73.79 35.96
C GLU A 272 -40.18 72.76 34.91
N GLU A 273 -41.33 72.96 34.28
CA GLU A 273 -41.93 71.93 33.40
C GLU A 273 -41.69 72.13 31.88
N SER A 274 -41.02 73.21 31.44
CA SER A 274 -40.87 73.52 30.01
C SER A 274 -39.46 73.31 29.44
N THR A 275 -38.43 73.06 30.26
CA THR A 275 -37.05 72.83 29.79
C THR A 275 -36.66 71.35 29.77
N GLU A 276 -37.24 70.50 30.61
CA GLU A 276 -36.99 69.05 30.58
C GLU A 276 -37.66 68.32 29.41
N LYS A 277 -38.80 68.81 28.90
CA LYS A 277 -39.49 68.20 27.75
C LYS A 277 -38.70 68.37 26.45
N SER A 278 -38.11 69.55 26.23
CA SER A 278 -37.29 69.81 25.04
C SER A 278 -35.98 69.02 25.03
N ALA A 279 -35.34 68.82 26.19
CA ALA A 279 -34.10 68.02 26.29
C ALA A 279 -34.33 66.51 26.11
N LYS A 280 -35.49 65.98 26.56
CA LYS A 280 -35.86 64.58 26.35
C LYS A 280 -36.23 64.30 24.89
N GLU A 281 -36.98 65.19 24.24
CA GLU A 281 -37.32 65.05 22.81
C GLU A 281 -36.07 65.08 21.91
N LEU A 282 -35.10 65.97 22.18
CA LEU A 282 -33.83 66.02 21.44
C LEU A 282 -32.97 64.75 21.60
N MET A 283 -32.95 64.13 22.78
CA MET A 283 -32.23 62.87 23.00
C MET A 283 -32.92 61.66 22.35
N GLU A 284 -34.25 61.67 22.31
CA GLU A 284 -35.04 60.61 21.68
C GLU A 284 -34.91 60.67 20.15
N GLU A 285 -34.88 61.87 19.58
CA GLU A 285 -34.64 62.08 18.14
C GLU A 285 -33.21 61.64 17.73
N GLN A 286 -32.19 61.94 18.52
CA GLN A 286 -30.82 61.47 18.29
C GLN A 286 -30.68 59.95 18.40
N ARG A 287 -31.44 59.30 19.31
CA ARG A 287 -31.48 57.83 19.40
C ARG A 287 -32.16 57.21 18.19
N ALA A 288 -33.24 57.80 17.69
CA ALA A 288 -33.94 57.35 16.49
C ALA A 288 -33.07 57.45 15.24
N GLN A 289 -32.28 58.53 15.09
CA GLN A 289 -31.34 58.70 13.99
C GLN A 289 -30.23 57.63 13.99
N LYS A 290 -29.63 57.34 15.16
CA LYS A 290 -28.61 56.28 15.29
C LYS A 290 -29.15 54.88 15.00
N LEU A 291 -30.42 54.60 15.31
CA LEU A 291 -31.04 53.32 15.00
C LEU A 291 -31.23 53.14 13.49
N LYS A 292 -31.68 54.19 12.78
CA LYS A 292 -31.82 54.18 11.32
C LYS A 292 -30.47 54.02 10.61
N GLU A 293 -29.42 54.66 11.11
CA GLU A 293 -28.06 54.52 10.58
C GLU A 293 -27.52 53.09 10.76
N ARG A 294 -27.78 52.47 11.93
CA ARG A 294 -27.41 51.07 12.20
C ARG A 294 -28.17 50.08 11.31
N GLU A 295 -29.44 50.34 11.04
CA GLU A 295 -30.25 49.52 10.14
C GLU A 295 -29.80 49.63 8.68
N ALA A 296 -29.46 50.84 8.22
CA ALA A 296 -28.88 51.05 6.89
C ALA A 296 -27.54 50.32 6.72
N LEU A 297 -26.67 50.34 7.74
CA LEU A 297 -25.42 49.57 7.77
C LEU A 297 -25.68 48.05 7.71
N ARG A 298 -26.75 47.58 8.37
CA ARG A 298 -27.12 46.16 8.38
C ARG A 298 -27.68 45.71 7.03
N GLN A 299 -28.45 46.55 6.34
CA GLN A 299 -28.94 46.27 4.98
C GLN A 299 -27.79 46.21 3.98
N LYS A 300 -26.84 47.15 4.07
CA LYS A 300 -25.65 47.18 3.22
C LYS A 300 -24.76 45.94 3.41
N ALA A 301 -24.71 45.38 4.63
CA ALA A 301 -24.00 44.14 4.91
C ALA A 301 -24.70 42.87 4.38
N VAL A 302 -26.02 42.91 4.17
CA VAL A 302 -26.80 41.81 3.58
C VAL A 302 -26.66 41.80 2.05
N GLU A 303 -26.63 42.97 1.41
CA GLU A 303 -26.38 43.11 -0.04
C GLU A 303 -25.00 42.58 -0.44
N VAL A 304 -23.96 42.86 0.36
CA VAL A 304 -22.59 42.36 0.12
C VAL A 304 -22.50 40.83 0.23
N LYS A 305 -23.43 40.16 0.92
CA LYS A 305 -23.47 38.69 1.02
C LYS A 305 -24.25 37.99 -0.10
N GLN A 306 -25.03 38.72 -0.90
CA GLN A 306 -25.85 38.14 -1.98
C GLN A 306 -25.22 38.32 -3.37
N GLY A 307 -24.07 38.98 -3.48
CA GLY A 307 -23.38 39.28 -4.74
C GLY A 307 -22.15 38.41 -5.02
N THR A 308 -22.23 37.08 -4.92
CA THR A 308 -21.21 36.19 -5.53
C THR A 308 -21.85 34.87 -5.98
N ASN A 309 -22.26 34.80 -7.25
CA ASN A 309 -22.27 33.59 -8.06
C ASN A 309 -22.58 33.92 -9.53
N PRO A 310 -21.71 33.54 -10.49
CA PRO A 310 -22.10 33.34 -11.89
C PRO A 310 -22.30 31.83 -12.22
N PRO A 311 -23.25 31.49 -13.12
CA PRO A 311 -23.72 30.13 -13.38
C PRO A 311 -22.98 29.41 -14.52
N ALA A 312 -23.11 28.07 -14.52
CA ALA A 312 -22.71 27.14 -15.57
C ALA A 312 -23.86 26.89 -16.58
N LEU A 313 -23.52 26.66 -17.87
CA LEU A 313 -24.36 26.01 -18.90
C LEU A 313 -23.43 25.32 -19.94
N LYS A 314 -23.52 23.98 -20.05
CA LYS A 314 -23.99 23.14 -21.18
C LYS A 314 -23.07 23.08 -22.42
N GLU A 315 -22.47 21.92 -22.73
CA GLU A 315 -23.00 20.79 -23.51
C GLU A 315 -23.59 21.20 -24.86
N ASP A 316 -22.98 20.72 -25.95
CA ASP A 316 -23.68 20.22 -27.14
C ASP A 316 -22.78 19.25 -27.94
N SER A 317 -23.47 18.43 -28.72
CA SER A 317 -23.19 17.15 -29.35
C SER A 317 -22.61 17.18 -30.77
N GLU A 318 -22.36 15.97 -31.29
CA GLU A 318 -22.30 15.49 -32.70
C GLU A 318 -20.90 15.12 -33.22
N VAL A 319 -20.56 13.85 -33.52
CA VAL A 319 -21.13 12.76 -34.36
C VAL A 319 -20.45 12.69 -35.75
N LYS A 320 -20.05 11.43 -36.07
CA LYS A 320 -19.79 10.80 -37.40
C LYS A 320 -18.43 10.94 -38.08
N GLY A 321 -17.92 9.78 -38.50
CA GLY A 321 -17.21 9.65 -39.78
C GLY A 321 -16.09 8.61 -39.81
N GLU A 322 -16.41 7.31 -39.71
CA GLU A 322 -15.52 6.26 -40.24
C GLU A 322 -15.80 6.09 -41.73
N GLU A 323 -14.75 6.13 -42.57
CA GLU A 323 -14.79 5.52 -43.90
C GLU A 323 -13.38 5.01 -44.28
N LYS A 324 -13.33 3.75 -44.70
CA LYS A 324 -12.17 3.03 -45.22
C LYS A 324 -11.96 3.39 -46.68
N THR A 325 -10.70 3.50 -47.12
CA THR A 325 -10.34 3.21 -48.51
C THR A 325 -9.01 2.45 -48.63
N ASP A 326 -9.09 1.49 -49.53
CA ASP A 326 -8.20 0.46 -50.04
C ASP A 326 -6.76 0.87 -50.44
N SER A 327 -5.82 -0.06 -50.31
CA SER A 327 -4.63 -0.14 -51.17
C SER A 327 -4.04 -1.58 -51.21
N THR A 328 -4.45 -2.33 -52.22
CA THR A 328 -3.63 -3.14 -53.14
C THR A 328 -2.25 -3.69 -52.71
N ALA A 329 -2.20 -5.04 -52.68
CA ALA A 329 -1.24 -5.96 -53.31
C ALA A 329 0.29 -5.77 -53.16
N VAL A 330 0.95 -6.76 -52.53
CA VAL A 330 2.11 -7.51 -53.08
C VAL A 330 2.12 -8.92 -52.45
N GLU A 331 2.14 -9.94 -53.28
CA GLU A 331 2.25 -11.36 -52.92
C GLU A 331 3.74 -11.72 -52.77
N GLU A 332 4.21 -11.92 -51.54
CA GLU A 332 5.56 -12.42 -51.27
C GLU A 332 5.50 -13.87 -50.76
N THR A 333 6.18 -14.76 -51.48
CA THR A 333 6.37 -16.16 -51.13
C THR A 333 7.18 -16.27 -49.84
N LYS A 334 6.50 -16.70 -48.76
CA LYS A 334 7.07 -16.84 -47.41
C LYS A 334 8.18 -17.89 -47.38
N THR A 335 9.31 -17.54 -46.77
CA THR A 335 10.42 -18.47 -46.52
C THR A 335 10.05 -19.50 -45.44
N PRO A 336 10.66 -20.70 -45.42
CA PRO A 336 10.31 -21.77 -44.47
C PRO A 336 10.35 -21.38 -42.98
N GLN A 337 11.16 -20.38 -42.61
CA GLN A 337 11.22 -19.85 -41.25
C GLN A 337 9.96 -19.04 -40.88
N GLN A 338 9.38 -18.31 -41.84
CA GLN A 338 8.15 -17.53 -41.63
C GLN A 338 6.92 -18.44 -41.50
N LEU A 339 6.90 -19.58 -42.20
CA LEU A 339 5.87 -20.62 -42.03
C LEU A 339 5.90 -21.26 -40.63
N MET A 340 7.09 -21.51 -40.08
CA MET A 340 7.24 -22.02 -38.71
C MET A 340 6.83 -20.98 -37.66
N GLU A 341 7.20 -19.72 -37.84
CA GLU A 341 6.79 -18.63 -36.94
C GLU A 341 5.27 -18.45 -36.93
N GLU A 342 4.64 -18.56 -38.10
CA GLU A 342 3.19 -18.44 -38.25
C GLU A 342 2.43 -19.65 -37.68
N GLU A 343 2.95 -20.87 -37.83
CA GLU A 343 2.44 -22.05 -37.12
C GLU A 343 2.56 -21.90 -35.60
N ARG A 344 3.68 -21.34 -35.13
CA ARG A 344 3.92 -21.10 -33.70
C ARG A 344 2.94 -20.06 -33.16
N GLN A 345 2.67 -19.00 -33.91
CA GLN A 345 1.66 -18.00 -33.58
C GLN A 345 0.23 -18.55 -33.65
N ARG A 346 -0.09 -19.43 -34.60
CA ARG A 346 -1.39 -20.12 -34.65
C ARG A 346 -1.59 -21.03 -33.45
N LYS A 347 -0.58 -21.80 -33.05
CA LYS A 347 -0.63 -22.65 -31.85
C LYS A 347 -0.75 -21.82 -30.56
N LEU A 348 -0.12 -20.65 -30.51
CA LEU A 348 -0.28 -19.71 -29.39
C LEU A 348 -1.68 -19.12 -29.33
N LYS A 349 -2.23 -18.66 -30.47
CA LYS A 349 -3.61 -18.16 -30.55
C LYS A 349 -4.64 -19.23 -30.22
N GLU A 350 -4.47 -20.46 -30.73
CA GLU A 350 -5.34 -21.59 -30.40
C GLU A 350 -5.27 -21.93 -28.90
N ARG A 351 -4.09 -21.81 -28.28
CA ARG A 351 -3.91 -22.02 -26.83
C ARG A 351 -4.52 -20.87 -26.02
N GLU A 352 -4.47 -19.64 -26.50
CA GLU A 352 -5.13 -18.49 -25.89
C GLU A 352 -6.65 -18.56 -26.03
N GLU A 353 -7.17 -18.95 -27.19
CA GLU A 353 -8.60 -19.20 -27.43
C GLU A 353 -9.11 -20.36 -26.58
N LYS A 354 -8.34 -21.45 -26.43
CA LYS A 354 -8.67 -22.53 -25.49
C LYS A 354 -8.62 -22.07 -24.03
N ARG A 355 -7.70 -21.19 -23.64
CA ARG A 355 -7.67 -20.58 -22.30
C ARG A 355 -8.87 -19.65 -22.06
N GLN A 356 -9.29 -18.87 -23.07
CA GLN A 356 -10.48 -18.03 -22.99
C GLN A 356 -11.78 -18.84 -22.98
N ALA A 357 -11.85 -19.96 -23.72
CA ALA A 357 -12.99 -20.87 -23.71
C ALA A 357 -13.18 -21.59 -22.36
N VAL A 358 -12.09 -21.82 -21.61
CA VAL A 358 -12.13 -22.36 -20.24
C VAL A 358 -12.58 -21.31 -19.22
N LEU A 359 -12.42 -20.01 -19.51
CA LEU A 359 -12.77 -18.91 -18.61
C LEU A 359 -14.26 -18.48 -18.66
N ASN A 360 -15.06 -18.94 -19.63
CA ASN A 360 -16.46 -18.50 -19.78
C ASN A 360 -17.40 -19.63 -20.25
N PRO A 361 -18.08 -20.37 -19.35
CA PRO A 361 -19.03 -21.40 -19.75
C PRO A 361 -20.46 -20.87 -19.73
N LYS A 362 -20.88 -20.08 -20.73
CA LYS A 362 -22.31 -19.90 -21.06
C LYS A 362 -22.53 -19.19 -22.40
N LYS A 363 -22.79 -19.97 -23.45
CA LYS A 363 -23.84 -19.78 -24.48
C LYS A 363 -23.53 -20.71 -25.66
N GLN A 364 -24.38 -21.72 -25.85
CA GLN A 364 -25.02 -22.01 -27.14
C GLN A 364 -25.95 -23.22 -26.97
N GLU A 365 -27.25 -22.94 -26.93
CA GLU A 365 -28.31 -23.83 -27.40
C GLU A 365 -28.69 -23.41 -28.83
N SER A 366 -29.21 -24.39 -29.60
CA SER A 366 -29.87 -24.33 -30.92
C SER A 366 -28.96 -24.04 -32.13
N ASP A 367 -28.95 -24.78 -33.25
CA ASP A 367 -29.84 -25.80 -33.80
C ASP A 367 -29.07 -26.65 -34.83
N SER A 368 -29.29 -27.97 -34.86
CA SER A 368 -29.94 -28.66 -35.99
C SER A 368 -29.77 -30.17 -35.91
N LYS A 369 -30.91 -30.81 -36.17
CA LYS A 369 -31.31 -32.20 -36.05
C LYS A 369 -31.12 -32.88 -37.41
N THR A 370 -30.79 -34.18 -37.47
CA THR A 370 -31.48 -35.21 -38.28
C THR A 370 -30.87 -36.61 -38.04
N GLU A 371 -31.71 -37.45 -37.41
CA GLU A 371 -31.99 -38.89 -37.60
C GLU A 371 -30.86 -39.93 -37.74
N GLU A 372 -30.83 -40.87 -36.77
CA GLU A 372 -31.13 -42.29 -37.06
C GLU A 372 -31.67 -43.03 -35.82
N LYS A 373 -32.49 -44.07 -36.07
CA LYS A 373 -33.41 -44.75 -35.14
C LYS A 373 -32.72 -45.77 -34.20
N ASN A 374 -33.03 -45.62 -32.91
CA ASN A 374 -33.67 -46.60 -32.00
C ASN A 374 -33.30 -48.10 -32.10
N GLU A 375 -32.59 -48.61 -31.10
CA GLU A 375 -32.93 -49.90 -30.45
C GLU A 375 -32.53 -49.90 -28.97
N LYS A 376 -33.37 -50.56 -28.18
CA LYS A 376 -33.50 -50.43 -26.72
C LYS A 376 -32.83 -51.64 -26.06
N ALA A 377 -31.82 -51.43 -25.23
CA ALA A 377 -31.44 -52.39 -24.19
C ALA A 377 -30.85 -51.64 -22.99
N SER A 378 -31.55 -51.77 -21.88
CA SER A 378 -31.12 -51.41 -20.54
C SER A 378 -29.89 -52.24 -20.14
N ASP A 379 -28.79 -51.59 -19.80
CA ASP A 379 -27.96 -52.08 -18.71
C ASP A 379 -27.35 -50.91 -17.95
N SER A 380 -27.47 -50.99 -16.63
CA SER A 380 -26.97 -50.05 -15.66
C SER A 380 -25.46 -50.17 -15.55
N THR A 381 -24.71 -49.10 -15.83
CA THR A 381 -23.37 -48.97 -15.28
C THR A 381 -23.06 -47.53 -14.92
N LYS A 382 -22.82 -47.35 -13.62
CA LYS A 382 -22.39 -46.15 -12.92
C LYS A 382 -21.10 -45.60 -13.56
N ALA A 383 -21.21 -44.51 -14.30
CA ALA A 383 -20.06 -43.82 -14.87
C ALA A 383 -19.33 -43.02 -13.78
N GLU A 384 -18.17 -43.53 -13.35
CA GLU A 384 -17.22 -42.78 -12.54
C GLU A 384 -16.58 -41.65 -13.35
N LYS A 385 -16.38 -40.51 -12.69
CA LYS A 385 -15.74 -39.32 -13.25
C LYS A 385 -14.32 -39.65 -13.74
N PRO A 386 -13.82 -39.04 -14.83
CA PRO A 386 -12.46 -39.29 -15.28
C PRO A 386 -11.45 -38.75 -14.27
N MET A 387 -10.64 -39.65 -13.69
CA MET A 387 -9.55 -39.32 -12.75
C MET A 387 -8.56 -38.33 -13.38
N THR A 388 -8.18 -37.35 -12.58
CA THR A 388 -7.20 -36.30 -12.85
C THR A 388 -5.81 -36.93 -13.08
N ALA A 389 -4.95 -36.30 -13.89
CA ALA A 389 -3.63 -36.88 -14.23
C ALA A 389 -2.74 -37.16 -13.00
N GLN A 390 -2.89 -36.38 -11.92
CA GLN A 390 -2.25 -36.64 -10.63
C GLN A 390 -2.78 -37.89 -9.95
N GLU A 391 -4.10 -38.09 -9.95
CA GLU A 391 -4.75 -39.27 -9.35
C GLU A 391 -4.38 -40.56 -10.11
N LYS A 392 -4.16 -40.49 -11.43
CA LYS A 392 -3.65 -41.64 -12.21
C LYS A 392 -2.22 -42.01 -11.84
N MET A 393 -1.35 -41.02 -11.66
CA MET A 393 0.03 -41.25 -11.19
C MET A 393 0.07 -41.80 -9.76
N GLU A 394 -0.79 -41.29 -8.87
CA GLU A 394 -0.89 -41.79 -7.50
C GLU A 394 -1.45 -43.21 -7.44
N ALA A 395 -2.47 -43.53 -8.26
CA ALA A 395 -2.99 -44.88 -8.39
C ALA A 395 -1.95 -45.85 -8.96
N GLU A 396 -1.13 -45.42 -9.92
CA GLU A 396 -0.04 -46.25 -10.45
C GLU A 396 1.08 -46.44 -9.42
N ARG A 397 1.41 -45.42 -8.62
CA ARG A 397 2.32 -45.55 -7.47
C ARG A 397 1.78 -46.53 -6.44
N GLN A 398 0.50 -46.44 -6.09
CA GLN A 398 -0.14 -47.36 -5.13
C GLN A 398 -0.12 -48.81 -5.63
N LYS A 399 -0.42 -49.03 -6.91
CA LYS A 399 -0.32 -50.37 -7.51
C LYS A 399 1.10 -50.93 -7.46
N LYS A 400 2.11 -50.10 -7.73
CA LYS A 400 3.52 -50.51 -7.57
C LYS A 400 3.89 -50.83 -6.13
N ILE A 401 3.34 -50.09 -5.16
CA ILE A 401 3.57 -50.37 -3.73
C ILE A 401 2.92 -51.71 -3.34
N GLU A 402 1.68 -51.96 -3.76
CA GLU A 402 0.97 -53.22 -3.49
C GLU A 402 1.66 -54.42 -4.14
N GLU A 403 2.09 -54.29 -5.39
CA GLU A 403 2.85 -55.33 -6.10
C GLU A 403 4.17 -55.66 -5.39
N ARG A 404 4.86 -54.64 -4.84
CA ARG A 404 6.06 -54.81 -4.03
C ARG A 404 5.77 -55.51 -2.70
N GLU A 405 4.71 -55.13 -2.00
CA GLU A 405 4.34 -55.81 -0.75
C GLU A 405 4.03 -57.29 -0.96
N GLN A 406 3.40 -57.63 -2.09
CA GLN A 406 3.13 -59.02 -2.46
C GLN A 406 4.43 -59.78 -2.77
N ARG A 407 5.32 -59.18 -3.56
CA ARG A 407 6.63 -59.77 -3.87
C ARG A 407 7.50 -59.98 -2.62
N ARG A 408 7.48 -59.02 -1.70
CA ARG A 408 8.18 -59.11 -0.42
C ARG A 408 7.66 -60.27 0.43
N LYS A 409 6.34 -60.45 0.51
CA LYS A 409 5.73 -61.61 1.20
C LYS A 409 6.14 -62.93 0.55
N GLU A 410 6.15 -63.00 -0.78
CA GLU A 410 6.56 -64.20 -1.51
C GLU A 410 8.04 -64.55 -1.26
N LEU A 411 8.93 -63.55 -1.22
CA LEU A 411 10.35 -63.75 -0.92
C LEU A 411 10.58 -64.15 0.55
N GLU A 412 9.83 -63.60 1.50
CA GLU A 412 9.87 -64.02 2.90
C GLU A 412 9.41 -65.48 3.06
N GLU A 413 8.33 -65.89 2.40
CA GLU A 413 7.88 -67.28 2.36
C GLU A 413 8.92 -68.21 1.72
N ARG A 414 9.55 -67.78 0.63
CA ARG A 414 10.62 -68.53 -0.03
C ARG A 414 11.85 -68.67 0.87
N LYS A 415 12.21 -67.63 1.60
CA LYS A 415 13.29 -67.65 2.61
C LYS A 415 12.97 -68.65 3.73
N GLN A 416 11.74 -68.66 4.24
CA GLN A 416 11.31 -69.63 5.27
C GLN A 416 11.42 -71.06 4.75
N LYS A 417 10.97 -71.34 3.53
CA LYS A 417 11.11 -72.66 2.89
C LYS A 417 12.57 -73.10 2.78
N ILE A 418 13.47 -72.22 2.35
CA ILE A 418 14.91 -72.52 2.24
C ILE A 418 15.53 -72.79 3.63
N LEU A 419 15.12 -72.04 4.66
CA LEU A 419 15.59 -72.27 6.03
C LEU A 419 15.11 -73.61 6.59
N GLU A 420 13.85 -73.98 6.36
CA GLU A 420 13.31 -75.28 6.73
C GLU A 420 13.99 -76.43 5.98
N GLU A 421 14.26 -76.25 4.68
CA GLU A 421 14.96 -77.24 3.86
C GLU A 421 16.39 -77.45 4.35
N ARG A 422 17.12 -76.38 4.66
CA ARG A 422 18.45 -76.46 5.27
C ARG A 422 18.43 -77.10 6.66
N LYS A 423 17.37 -76.87 7.45
CA LYS A 423 17.21 -77.49 8.77
C LYS A 423 16.97 -78.99 8.65
N LYS A 424 16.10 -79.42 7.73
CA LYS A 424 15.89 -80.84 7.41
C LYS A 424 17.16 -81.51 6.89
N GLN A 425 17.91 -80.86 6.00
CA GLN A 425 19.21 -81.37 5.53
C GLN A 425 20.22 -81.53 6.67
N ARG A 426 20.26 -80.58 7.64
CA ARG A 426 21.10 -80.71 8.84
C ARG A 426 20.68 -81.88 9.72
N GLU A 427 19.39 -82.04 9.97
CA GLU A 427 18.86 -83.15 10.79
C GLU A 427 19.13 -84.52 10.13
N GLN A 428 19.01 -84.60 8.79
CA GLN A 428 19.38 -85.79 8.02
C GLN A 428 20.88 -86.09 8.10
N GLN A 429 21.74 -85.08 7.95
CA GLN A 429 23.19 -85.23 8.10
C GLN A 429 23.60 -85.63 9.54
N GLU A 430 22.91 -85.15 10.57
CA GLU A 430 23.14 -85.58 11.96
C GLU A 430 22.65 -87.01 12.21
N ALA A 431 21.54 -87.42 11.60
CA ALA A 431 21.03 -88.79 11.68
C ALA A 431 22.00 -89.78 11.00
N GLU A 432 22.51 -89.44 9.81
CA GLU A 432 23.49 -90.24 9.07
C GLU A 432 24.80 -90.39 9.87
N LYS A 433 25.32 -89.30 10.45
CA LYS A 433 26.50 -89.35 11.32
C LYS A 433 26.31 -90.25 12.55
N LYS A 434 25.12 -90.27 13.16
CA LYS A 434 24.81 -91.17 14.29
C LYS A 434 24.76 -92.64 13.86
N THR A 435 24.27 -92.94 12.65
CA THR A 435 24.24 -94.30 12.12
C THR A 435 25.63 -94.84 11.77
N ASP A 436 26.53 -94.00 11.26
CA ASP A 436 27.92 -94.39 10.98
C ASP A 436 28.75 -94.62 12.24
N THR A 437 28.55 -93.83 13.31
CA THR A 437 29.22 -94.09 14.60
C THR A 437 28.77 -95.38 15.28
N THR A 438 27.57 -95.88 14.96
CA THR A 438 27.05 -97.13 15.54
C THR A 438 27.55 -98.37 14.80
N LYS A 439 27.85 -98.26 13.50
CA LYS A 439 28.44 -99.35 12.70
C LYS A 439 29.93 -99.59 12.93
N ASN A 440 30.66 -98.61 13.50
CA ASN A 440 32.10 -98.71 13.77
C ASN A 440 32.45 -99.25 15.17
N ASN A 441 31.45 -99.60 15.99
CA ASN A 441 31.59 -100.06 17.38
C ASN A 441 31.07 -101.50 17.60
N ASN A 442 30.84 -102.26 16.53
CA ASN A 442 30.41 -103.66 16.53
C ASN A 442 31.31 -104.43 15.56
#